data_AF-A0A8C5JPZ3-F1
#
_entry.id   AF-A0A8C5JPZ3-F1
#
_cell.length_a   1.000
_cell.length_b   1.000
_cell.length_c   1.000
_cell.angle_alpha   90.00
_cell.angle_beta   90.00
_cell.angle_gamma   90.00
#
_symmetry.space_group_name_H-M   'P 1'
#
loop_
_entity.id
_entity.type
_entity.pdbx_description
1 polymer ?
#
loop_
_entity_poly.entity_id
_entity_poly.type
_entity_poly.pdbx_seq_one_letter_code
_entity_poly.pdbx_strand_id
1 'polypeptide(L)' 'MRKIFSRLIYIAQSKGAWIFTGGTHYGLMKYIGEVVRDNTISRSSEENVVAIGIAAWGMISNRESLIRTATSDQGKEEVV' A
#
# COMPACT_ATOMS: atom_id res chain seq x y z
N MET A 1 0.99 -21.70 3.47
CA MET A 1 0.86 -20.25 3.72
C MET A 1 0.10 -19.51 2.63
N ARG A 2 0.57 -19.47 1.37
CA ARG A 2 -0.08 -18.70 0.28
C ARG A 2 -1.60 -18.95 0.14
N LYS A 3 -2.05 -20.21 0.19
CA LYS A 3 -3.49 -20.57 0.12
C LYS A 3 -4.35 -19.89 1.19
N ILE A 4 -3.82 -19.67 2.40
CA ILE A 4 -4.56 -19.04 3.51
C ILE A 4 -4.78 -17.56 3.20
N PHE A 5 -3.74 -16.85 2.76
CA PHE A 5 -3.87 -15.45 2.36
C PHE A 5 -4.75 -15.28 1.13
N SER A 6 -4.67 -16.20 0.14
CA SER A 6 -5.59 -16.16 -1.00
C SER A 6 -7.05 -16.26 -0.58
N ARG A 7 -7.36 -17.09 0.43
CA ARG A 7 -8.72 -17.16 0.99
C ARG A 7 -9.10 -15.90 1.75
N LEU A 8 -8.19 -15.30 2.51
CA LEU A 8 -8.42 -14.02 3.18
C LEU A 8 -8.79 -12.93 2.17
N ILE A 9 -8.02 -12.80 1.08
CA ILE A 9 -8.29 -11.80 0.03
C ILE A 9 -9.63 -12.07 -0.65
N TYR A 10 -9.94 -13.34 -0.95
CA TYR A 10 -11.24 -13.71 -1.51
C TYR A 10 -12.42 -13.31 -0.62
N ILE A 11 -12.31 -13.51 0.70
CA ILE A 11 -13.38 -13.12 1.64
C ILE A 11 -13.53 -11.60 1.68
N ALA A 12 -12.41 -10.87 1.77
CA ALA A 12 -12.43 -9.40 1.79
C ALA A 12 -13.09 -8.84 0.53
N GLN A 13 -12.74 -9.41 -0.63
CA GLN A 13 -13.33 -9.07 -1.91
C GLN A 13 -14.83 -9.38 -1.95
N SER A 14 -15.22 -10.62 -1.65
CA SER A 14 -16.61 -11.09 -1.74
C SER A 14 -17.56 -10.37 -0.77
N LYS A 15 -17.04 -9.88 0.36
CA LYS A 15 -17.83 -9.21 1.40
C LYS A 15 -17.66 -7.69 1.41
N GLY A 16 -16.83 -7.15 0.53
CA GLY A 16 -16.48 -5.72 0.54
C GLY A 16 -15.79 -5.27 1.84
N ALA A 17 -15.07 -6.18 2.49
CA ALA A 17 -14.38 -5.90 3.75
C ALA A 17 -13.00 -5.29 3.52
N TRP A 18 -12.55 -4.47 4.46
CA TRP A 18 -11.24 -3.84 4.42
C TRP A 18 -10.20 -4.69 5.13
N ILE A 19 -8.97 -4.66 4.62
CA ILE A 19 -7.84 -5.35 5.19
C ILE A 19 -6.96 -4.33 5.91
N PHE A 20 -6.78 -4.51 7.22
CA PHE A 20 -5.84 -3.71 8.02
C PHE A 20 -4.59 -4.54 8.34
N THR A 21 -3.40 -3.99 8.08
CA THR A 21 -2.11 -4.68 8.30
C THR A 21 -1.06 -3.71 8.83
N GLY A 22 0.11 -4.22 9.23
CA GLY A 22 1.25 -3.40 9.65
C GLY A 22 1.93 -2.59 8.52
N GLY A 23 1.57 -2.81 7.25
CA GLY A 23 2.03 -1.99 6.11
C GLY A 23 3.52 -2.11 5.74
N THR A 24 4.32 -2.87 6.48
CA THR A 24 5.74 -3.08 6.20
C THR A 24 5.97 -4.32 5.34
N HIS A 25 7.09 -4.37 4.60
CA HIS A 25 7.48 -5.53 3.81
C HIS A 25 8.26 -6.57 4.64
N TYR A 26 7.79 -6.87 5.86
CA TYR A 26 8.44 -7.81 6.77
C TYR A 26 7.44 -8.82 7.33
N GLY A 27 7.94 -10.03 7.59
CA GLY A 27 7.14 -11.12 8.17
C GLY A 27 5.91 -11.46 7.33
N LEU A 28 4.75 -11.53 7.99
CA LEU A 28 3.49 -11.94 7.38
C LEU A 28 2.99 -10.96 6.30
N MET A 29 3.23 -9.67 6.52
CA MET A 29 2.69 -8.60 5.70
C MET A 29 3.25 -8.64 4.27
N LYS A 30 4.48 -9.14 4.09
CA LYS A 30 5.06 -9.42 2.77
C LYS A 30 4.18 -10.37 1.96
N TYR A 31 3.82 -11.52 2.53
CA TYR A 31 3.01 -12.53 1.85
C TYR A 31 1.57 -12.06 1.60
N ILE A 32 0.99 -11.29 2.54
CA ILE A 32 -0.32 -10.67 2.34
C ILE A 32 -0.25 -9.70 1.16
N GLY A 33 0.74 -8.82 1.12
CA GLY A 33 0.93 -7.84 0.04
C GLY A 33 1.16 -8.50 -1.33
N GLU A 34 1.94 -9.58 -1.40
CA GLU A 34 2.11 -10.38 -2.63
C GLU A 34 0.77 -10.91 -3.16
N VAL A 35 -0.05 -11.49 -2.29
CA VAL A 35 -1.34 -12.05 -2.70
C VAL A 35 -2.35 -10.96 -3.04
N VAL A 36 -2.37 -9.83 -2.32
CA VAL A 36 -3.19 -8.67 -2.66
C VAL A 36 -2.82 -8.17 -4.06
N ARG A 37 -1.52 -7.98 -4.33
CA ARG A 37 -1.03 -7.52 -5.64
C ARG A 37 -1.43 -8.47 -6.76
N ASP A 38 -1.23 -9.76 -6.58
CA ASP A 38 -1.60 -10.78 -7.56
C ASP A 38 -3.11 -10.73 -7.86
N ASN A 39 -3.96 -10.57 -6.84
CA ASN A 39 -5.41 -10.46 -7.05
C ASN A 39 -5.82 -9.17 -7.78
N THR A 40 -5.18 -8.03 -7.49
CA THR A 40 -5.47 -6.76 -8.20
C THR A 40 -5.04 -6.77 -9.67
N ILE A 41 -3.98 -7.52 -10.02
CA ILE A 41 -3.51 -7.64 -11.41
C ILE A 41 -4.38 -8.64 -12.20
N SER A 42 -4.99 -9.61 -11.51
CA SER A 42 -5.68 -10.74 -12.16
C SER A 42 -7.16 -10.51 -12.47
N ARG A 43 -7.80 -9.48 -11.89
CA ARG A 43 -9.26 -9.32 -11.92
C ARG A 43 -9.68 -7.92 -12.36
N SER A 44 -10.87 -7.82 -12.96
CA SER A 44 -11.47 -6.54 -13.37
C SER A 44 -11.67 -5.61 -12.17
N SER A 45 -11.58 -4.30 -12.42
CA SER A 45 -11.58 -3.21 -11.43
C SER A 45 -12.84 -3.09 -10.54
N GLU A 46 -13.88 -3.88 -10.81
CA GLU A 46 -15.15 -3.82 -10.09
C GLU A 46 -15.09 -4.55 -8.73
N GLU A 47 -14.10 -5.43 -8.52
CA GLU A 47 -13.92 -6.18 -7.27
C GLU A 47 -12.62 -5.79 -6.54
N ASN A 48 -12.30 -4.50 -6.47
CA ASN A 48 -11.08 -4.04 -5.82
C ASN A 48 -11.12 -4.22 -4.29
N VAL A 49 -10.08 -4.84 -3.74
CA VAL A 49 -9.90 -5.00 -2.29
C VAL A 49 -9.24 -3.75 -1.72
N VAL A 50 -9.84 -3.18 -0.66
CA VAL A 50 -9.24 -2.05 0.07
C VAL A 50 -8.30 -2.59 1.15
N ALA A 51 -7.03 -2.20 1.08
CA ALA A 51 -6.02 -2.56 2.06
C ALA A 51 -5.35 -1.31 2.65
N ILE A 52 -5.27 -1.25 3.97
CA ILE A 52 -4.68 -0.15 4.74
C ILE A 52 -3.50 -0.72 5.56
N GLY A 53 -2.31 -0.16 5.34
CA GLY A 53 -1.10 -0.48 6.09
C GLY A 53 -0.80 0.59 7.14
N ILE A 54 -0.78 0.21 8.41
CA ILE A 54 -0.47 1.10 9.55
C ILE A 54 0.94 0.77 10.04
N ALA A 55 1.91 1.61 9.69
CA ALA A 55 3.31 1.46 10.09
C ALA A 55 3.77 2.65 10.92
N ALA A 56 4.61 2.41 11.92
CA ALA A 56 5.27 3.48 12.65
C ALA A 56 6.28 4.20 11.72
N TRP A 57 6.29 5.53 11.74
CA TRP A 57 7.15 6.35 10.87
C TRP A 57 8.64 5.97 10.98
N GLY A 58 9.11 5.66 12.19
CA GLY A 58 10.49 5.23 12.44
C GLY A 58 10.88 3.88 11.81
N MET A 59 9.92 3.10 11.32
CA MET A 59 10.17 1.82 10.63
C MET A 59 10.28 1.98 9.11
N ILE A 60 9.94 3.15 8.56
CA ILE A 60 9.94 3.38 7.12
C ILE A 60 11.37 3.76 6.68
N SER A 61 11.96 2.90 5.85
CA SER A 61 13.23 3.21 5.19
C SER A 61 13.04 4.35 4.18
N ASN A 62 14.03 5.24 4.06
CA ASN A 62 13.98 6.42 3.19
C ASN A 62 12.80 7.37 3.48
N ARG A 63 12.30 7.41 4.72
CA ARG A 63 11.16 8.27 5.10
C ARG A 63 11.41 9.75 4.82
N GLU A 64 12.68 10.17 4.81
CA GLU A 64 13.11 11.54 4.49
C GLU A 64 12.71 11.95 3.07
N SER A 65 12.65 11.03 2.10
CA SER A 65 12.24 11.36 0.72
C SER A 65 10.75 11.65 0.58
N LEU A 66 9.94 11.24 1.56
CA LEU A 66 8.50 11.46 1.59
C LEU A 66 8.13 12.81 2.22
N ILE A 67 9.09 13.53 2.82
CA ILE A 67 8.87 14.85 3.41
C ILE A 67 8.98 15.90 2.31
N ARG A 68 7.84 16.47 1.89
CA ARG A 68 7.83 17.64 0.99
C ARG A 68 7.82 18.91 1.83
N THR A 69 8.82 19.78 1.66
CA THR A 69 8.77 21.15 2.15
C THR A 69 7.99 22.00 1.15
N ALA A 70 7.03 22.79 1.64
CA ALA A 70 6.16 23.60 0.78
C ALA A 70 6.89 24.77 0.06
N THR A 71 8.21 24.90 0.20
CA THR A 71 8.99 26.09 -0.15
C THR A 71 9.82 25.95 -1.42
N SER A 72 9.77 24.83 -2.14
CA SER A 72 10.60 24.59 -3.34
C SER A 72 9.95 24.94 -4.68
N ASP A 73 8.75 25.55 -4.69
CA ASP A 73 8.06 25.98 -5.91
C ASP A 73 8.11 27.51 -6.14
N GLN A 74 9.07 28.23 -5.52
CA GLN A 74 9.36 29.60 -5.97
C GLN A 74 10.28 29.55 -7.18
N GLY A 75 9.63 29.62 -8.34
CA GLY A 75 10.27 29.75 -9.64
C GLY A 75 11.30 30.87 -9.67
N LYS A 76 12.41 30.57 -10.32
CA LYS A 76 13.32 31.57 -10.85
C LYS A 76 12.56 32.38 -11.90
N GLU A 77 11.94 33.49 -11.51
CA GLU A 77 11.59 34.52 -12.48
C GLU A 77 12.88 35.23 -12.89
N GLU A 78 13.19 35.03 -14.16
CA GLU A 78 14.23 35.66 -14.95
C GLU A 78 14.05 37.19 -14.88
N VAL A 79 15.01 37.90 -14.26
CA VAL A 79 15.07 39.36 -14.36
C VAL A 79 15.73 39.68 -15.70
N VAL A 80 14.92 40.24 -16.59
CA VAL A 80 15.26 40.82 -17.90
C VAL A 80 16.38 41.85 -17.79
#